data_AF-A0A7H0Y2I0-F1
#
_entry.id   AF-A0A7H0Y2I0-F1
#
_cell.length_a   1.000
_cell.length_b   1.000
_cell.length_c   1.000
_cell.angle_alpha   90.00
_cell.angle_beta   90.00
_cell.angle_gamma   90.00
#
_symmetry.space_group_name_H-M   'P 1'
#
loop_
_entity.id
_entity.type
_entity.pdbx_description
1 polymer ?
#
loop_
_entity_poly.entity_id
_entity_poly.type
_entity_poly.pdbx_seq_one_letter_code
_entity_poly.pdbx_strand_id
1 'polypeptide(L)'
;MPQFAYICSFTGWEKQFPSGKVQWYKDQEFIELDSFTITEDEVRYIRRFKAEDLLCPICEHRLVYNRGYQKDVEGQASAIRRPSFYHLNNESCFESESLAHAMTKRFLFEKLQEAGYEVREEHRHLIHGKRIRADVAAFTGSSIKQRLRLVVEVQSSNIYPSTMAKRVNAYYGEGVPTAWIILLDDFFDGYTGARKEVFDTDLGEFVFVPLEAGEESVFTVQGKDSKAFLMIMDMYGYVIGINYTGNVFLIRRDPDNEAYRIPALMRGLPWTPADEIYQITRIADKDICPTLLMTPLIQLQEDDTISESDKFSGPALGGLGLGNHLTENEGGQVVEFGIDFESGKLAGQVAEQALNPILLIQQTWEAERAAHEQVKQQEEEWRQKQDQIQNLLVEAEEHQNKVREFFRGDYGEYLIDQKLLQQVEKTLLLFGYQAVDESRLEYLTRNEGKDLLAYIKGLSDGLPSIEIIRNNETMWSAYKKLAKDERIQFEHNVFPEVLPLWFASLKFKLEETEHRAQKKQRSKEKKESKVERDSKSLSNKTDVQQMGFDF
;
A
#
# COMPACT_ATOMS: atom_id res chain seq x y z
N MET A 1 -9.86 -26.11 -9.27
CA MET A 1 -9.56 -26.41 -7.86
C MET A 1 -9.87 -27.88 -7.62
N PRO A 2 -9.22 -28.52 -6.63
CA PRO A 2 -9.69 -29.79 -6.11
C PRO A 2 -11.12 -29.64 -5.58
N GLN A 3 -11.88 -30.72 -5.60
CA GLN A 3 -13.17 -30.80 -4.93
C GLN A 3 -13.09 -31.91 -3.89
N PHE A 4 -13.73 -31.68 -2.75
CA PHE A 4 -13.65 -32.59 -1.62
C PHE A 4 -14.97 -33.32 -1.39
N ALA A 5 -14.86 -34.54 -0.89
CA ALA A 5 -15.98 -35.34 -0.41
C ALA A 5 -15.60 -36.02 0.90
N TYR A 6 -16.61 -36.28 1.75
CA TYR A 6 -16.40 -36.83 3.08
C TYR A 6 -17.16 -38.14 3.20
N ILE A 7 -16.55 -39.11 3.87
CA ILE A 7 -17.15 -40.39 4.22
C ILE A 7 -17.02 -40.58 5.73
N CYS A 8 -18.04 -41.10 6.41
CA CYS A 8 -17.91 -41.50 7.81
C CYS A 8 -16.73 -42.47 7.97
N SER A 9 -15.90 -42.26 9.00
CA SER A 9 -14.79 -43.18 9.27
C SER A 9 -15.31 -44.58 9.64
N PHE A 10 -14.52 -45.60 9.33
CA PHE A 10 -14.83 -46.99 9.67
C PHE A 10 -13.54 -47.78 9.88
N THR A 11 -13.60 -48.85 10.67
CA THR A 11 -12.40 -49.62 11.01
C THR A 11 -11.67 -50.14 9.78
N GLY A 12 -10.39 -49.78 9.66
CA GLY A 12 -9.48 -50.23 8.60
C GLY A 12 -9.53 -49.40 7.33
N TRP A 13 -10.28 -48.29 7.30
CA TRP A 13 -10.45 -47.42 6.15
C TRP A 13 -9.14 -47.00 5.48
N GLU A 14 -8.02 -46.92 6.22
CA GLU A 14 -6.70 -46.52 5.72
C GLU A 14 -6.19 -47.43 4.60
N LYS A 15 -6.60 -48.70 4.59
CA LYS A 15 -6.26 -49.65 3.53
C LYS A 15 -7.13 -49.47 2.28
N GLN A 16 -8.36 -49.03 2.46
CA GLN A 16 -9.35 -48.84 1.40
C GLN A 16 -9.25 -47.46 0.77
N PHE A 17 -8.90 -46.46 1.58
CA PHE A 17 -8.75 -45.06 1.23
C PHE A 17 -7.37 -44.52 1.65
N PRO A 18 -6.27 -45.06 1.09
CA PRO A 18 -4.91 -44.62 1.44
C PRO A 18 -4.60 -43.17 1.04
N SER A 19 -5.37 -42.57 0.12
CA SER A 19 -5.26 -41.13 -0.20
C SER A 19 -6.09 -40.26 0.73
N GLY A 20 -6.98 -40.87 1.52
CA GLY A 20 -7.89 -40.19 2.42
C GLY A 20 -7.17 -39.58 3.61
N LYS A 21 -7.67 -38.45 4.07
CA LYS A 21 -7.19 -37.78 5.29
C LYS A 21 -8.27 -37.84 6.36
N VAL A 22 -7.87 -38.09 7.60
CA VAL A 22 -8.77 -37.99 8.74
C VAL A 22 -9.12 -36.53 8.97
N GLN A 23 -10.40 -36.25 9.11
CA GLN A 23 -10.94 -34.95 9.50
C GLN A 23 -11.95 -35.12 10.63
N TRP A 24 -11.99 -34.17 11.56
CA TRP A 24 -12.96 -34.17 12.67
C TRP A 24 -13.97 -33.04 12.51
N TYR A 25 -15.24 -33.35 12.74
CA TYR A 25 -16.34 -32.39 12.71
C TYR A 25 -17.50 -32.86 13.60
N LYS A 26 -17.99 -31.99 14.51
CA LYS A 26 -19.09 -32.29 15.46
C LYS A 26 -18.90 -33.60 16.21
N ASP A 27 -17.71 -33.78 16.79
CA ASP A 27 -17.30 -34.99 17.51
C ASP A 27 -17.33 -36.28 16.68
N GLN A 28 -17.41 -36.18 15.35
CA GLN A 28 -17.42 -37.30 14.43
C GLN A 28 -16.20 -37.28 13.51
N GLU A 29 -15.63 -38.45 13.29
CA GLU A 29 -14.50 -38.65 12.40
C GLU A 29 -14.98 -38.93 10.97
N PHE A 30 -14.41 -38.19 10.03
CA PHE A 30 -14.64 -38.29 8.59
C PHE A 30 -13.33 -38.56 7.85
N ILE A 31 -13.46 -39.21 6.69
CA ILE A 31 -12.40 -39.43 5.74
C ILE A 31 -12.61 -38.44 4.60
N GLU A 32 -11.73 -37.45 4.48
CA GLU A 32 -11.71 -36.50 3.37
C GLU A 32 -11.03 -37.11 2.16
N LEU A 33 -11.67 -36.96 1.00
CA LEU A 33 -11.16 -37.37 -0.29
C LEU A 33 -11.01 -36.15 -1.20
N ASP A 34 -9.83 -35.96 -1.77
CA ASP A 34 -9.55 -34.94 -2.78
C ASP A 34 -9.73 -35.54 -4.18
N SER A 35 -10.52 -34.88 -5.03
CA SER A 35 -10.80 -35.33 -6.39
C SER A 35 -9.56 -35.51 -7.26
N PHE A 36 -8.44 -34.86 -6.93
CA PHE A 36 -7.17 -34.91 -7.66
C PHE A 36 -6.22 -35.98 -7.14
N THR A 37 -6.30 -36.38 -5.87
CA THR A 37 -5.40 -37.39 -5.28
C THR A 37 -6.04 -38.77 -5.16
N ILE A 38 -7.37 -38.85 -5.25
CA ILE A 38 -8.07 -40.12 -5.17
C ILE A 38 -7.64 -41.09 -6.28
N THR A 39 -7.31 -42.31 -5.87
CA THR A 39 -6.80 -43.38 -6.74
C THR A 39 -7.91 -44.12 -7.48
N GLU A 40 -7.54 -44.86 -8.51
CA GLU A 40 -8.52 -45.66 -9.26
C GLU A 40 -9.17 -46.77 -8.41
N ASP A 41 -8.44 -47.32 -7.44
CA ASP A 41 -8.91 -48.38 -6.55
C ASP A 41 -9.94 -47.85 -5.57
N GLU A 42 -9.69 -46.68 -4.98
CA GLU A 42 -10.63 -45.96 -4.13
C GLU A 42 -11.92 -45.63 -4.88
N VAL A 43 -11.81 -45.14 -6.12
CA VAL A 43 -12.98 -44.85 -6.97
C VAL A 43 -13.76 -46.13 -7.30
N ARG A 44 -13.06 -47.24 -7.59
CA ARG A 44 -13.72 -48.53 -7.81
C ARG A 44 -14.42 -49.01 -6.55
N TYR A 45 -13.83 -48.76 -5.38
CA TYR A 45 -14.42 -49.08 -4.09
C TYR A 45 -15.70 -48.26 -3.85
N ILE A 46 -15.65 -46.94 -4.02
CA ILE A 46 -16.81 -46.02 -3.92
C ILE A 46 -17.96 -46.45 -4.85
N ARG A 47 -17.65 -46.94 -6.06
CA ARG A 47 -18.67 -47.39 -7.03
C ARG A 47 -19.24 -48.77 -6.73
N ARG A 48 -18.49 -49.64 -6.05
CA ARG A 48 -18.89 -51.03 -5.76
C ARG A 48 -19.60 -51.16 -4.43
N PHE A 49 -19.13 -50.46 -3.40
CA PHE A 49 -19.88 -50.32 -2.17
C PHE A 49 -21.04 -49.36 -2.43
N LYS A 50 -22.18 -49.59 -1.81
CA LYS A 50 -23.23 -48.58 -1.72
C LYS A 50 -22.64 -47.43 -0.90
N ALA A 51 -21.93 -46.52 -1.56
CA ALA A 51 -21.47 -45.25 -1.01
C ALA A 51 -22.68 -44.34 -0.80
N GLU A 52 -23.58 -44.79 0.07
CA GLU A 52 -24.67 -44.00 0.62
C GLU A 52 -24.09 -42.85 1.48
N ASP A 53 -22.81 -42.96 1.87
CA ASP A 53 -22.09 -42.04 2.74
C ASP A 53 -21.05 -41.13 2.04
N LEU A 54 -20.95 -41.09 0.70
CA LEU A 54 -20.12 -40.05 0.06
C LEU A 54 -20.90 -38.73 0.08
N LEU A 55 -20.73 -37.96 1.14
CA LEU A 55 -21.57 -36.81 1.43
C LEU A 55 -20.88 -35.52 1.00
N CYS A 56 -21.70 -34.60 0.50
CA CYS A 56 -21.32 -33.21 0.37
C CYS A 56 -21.18 -32.60 1.75
N PRO A 57 -20.06 -31.94 2.07
CA PRO A 57 -19.88 -31.30 3.37
C PRO A 57 -20.87 -30.16 3.65
N ILE A 58 -21.46 -29.58 2.60
CA ILE A 58 -22.32 -28.40 2.69
C ILE A 58 -23.76 -28.81 2.96
N CYS A 59 -24.30 -29.66 2.08
CA CYS A 59 -25.72 -29.97 2.06
C CYS A 59 -26.03 -31.38 2.52
N GLU A 60 -25.00 -32.15 2.90
CA GLU A 60 -25.11 -33.55 3.38
C GLU A 60 -25.80 -34.49 2.37
N HIS A 61 -25.95 -34.05 1.11
CA HIS A 61 -26.46 -34.89 0.04
C HIS A 61 -25.35 -35.70 -0.58
N ARG A 62 -25.75 -36.82 -1.18
CA ARG A 62 -24.85 -37.74 -1.86
C ARG A 62 -24.14 -37.09 -3.05
N LEU A 63 -22.82 -37.26 -3.09
CA LEU A 63 -21.95 -36.93 -4.22
C LEU A 63 -21.67 -38.15 -5.09
N VAL A 64 -21.29 -37.89 -6.33
CA VAL A 64 -20.76 -38.87 -7.28
C VAL A 64 -19.43 -38.37 -7.82
N TYR A 65 -18.49 -39.29 -8.01
CA TYR A 65 -17.20 -38.98 -8.59
C TYR A 65 -17.19 -39.14 -10.11
N ASN A 66 -16.84 -38.06 -10.81
CA ASN A 66 -16.54 -38.03 -12.23
C ASN A 66 -15.03 -38.06 -12.44
N ARG A 67 -14.53 -39.05 -13.19
CA ARG A 67 -13.11 -39.14 -13.56
C ARG A 67 -12.66 -38.08 -14.55
N GLY A 68 -13.59 -37.41 -15.25
CA GLY A 68 -13.26 -36.36 -16.21
C GLY A 68 -12.86 -36.86 -17.61
N TYR A 69 -13.00 -38.16 -17.91
CA TYR A 69 -12.68 -38.73 -19.24
C TYR A 69 -13.93 -39.31 -19.92
N GLN A 70 -14.07 -39.16 -21.24
CA GLN A 70 -14.86 -40.13 -22.04
C GLN A 70 -13.91 -41.14 -22.67
N LYS A 71 -14.36 -42.39 -22.71
CA LYS A 71 -13.80 -43.37 -23.63
C LYS A 71 -14.48 -43.19 -24.98
N ASP A 72 -13.69 -43.08 -26.04
CA ASP A 72 -14.21 -43.17 -27.40
C ASP A 72 -14.64 -44.62 -27.75
N VAL A 73 -15.17 -44.80 -28.96
CA VAL A 73 -15.70 -46.09 -29.46
C VAL A 73 -14.60 -47.17 -29.53
N GLU A 74 -13.33 -46.76 -29.55
CA GLU A 74 -12.15 -47.64 -29.60
C GLU A 74 -11.56 -47.90 -28.19
N GLY A 75 -12.16 -47.31 -27.14
CA GLY A 75 -11.77 -47.51 -25.76
C GLY A 75 -10.62 -46.62 -25.28
N GLN A 76 -10.13 -45.68 -26.10
CA GLN A 76 -9.16 -44.68 -25.69
C GLN A 76 -9.83 -43.62 -24.80
N ALA A 77 -9.25 -43.40 -23.62
CA ALA A 77 -9.73 -42.39 -22.68
C ALA A 77 -9.13 -41.03 -23.04
N SER A 78 -9.96 -40.08 -23.43
CA SER A 78 -9.58 -38.67 -23.61
C SER A 78 -10.06 -37.84 -22.43
N ALA A 79 -9.20 -36.99 -21.87
CA ALA A 79 -9.56 -36.10 -20.77
C ALA A 79 -10.44 -34.98 -21.34
N ILE A 80 -11.70 -34.90 -20.92
CA ILE A 80 -12.65 -33.89 -21.41
C ILE A 80 -12.94 -32.86 -20.30
N ARG A 81 -12.84 -33.27 -19.04
CA ARG A 81 -13.05 -32.44 -17.85
C ARG A 81 -12.06 -32.83 -16.75
N ARG A 82 -11.92 -31.97 -15.75
CA ARG A 82 -11.14 -32.28 -14.55
C ARG A 82 -11.91 -33.27 -13.67
N PRO A 83 -11.22 -34.16 -12.94
CA PRO A 83 -11.87 -35.02 -11.96
C PRO A 83 -12.58 -34.20 -10.87
N SER A 84 -13.79 -34.61 -10.51
CA SER A 84 -14.68 -33.83 -9.65
C SER A 84 -15.67 -34.70 -8.88
N PHE A 85 -16.07 -34.22 -7.70
CA PHE A 85 -17.25 -34.73 -7.00
C PHE A 85 -18.44 -33.82 -7.30
N TYR A 86 -19.55 -34.38 -7.74
CA TYR A 86 -20.72 -33.61 -8.17
C TYR A 86 -22.01 -34.23 -7.64
N HIS A 87 -23.05 -33.41 -7.52
CA HIS A 87 -24.37 -33.87 -7.13
C HIS A 87 -25.09 -34.54 -8.30
N LEU A 88 -25.70 -35.70 -8.05
CA LEU A 88 -26.75 -36.21 -8.92
C LEU A 88 -28.03 -35.39 -8.65
N ASN A 89 -28.32 -34.41 -9.48
CA ASN A 89 -29.58 -33.63 -9.49
C ASN A 89 -29.80 -32.68 -8.30
N ASN A 90 -28.74 -32.12 -7.70
CA ASN A 90 -28.89 -31.06 -6.70
C ASN A 90 -28.30 -29.73 -7.18
N GLU A 91 -29.17 -28.83 -7.65
CA GLU A 91 -28.80 -27.44 -8.00
C GLU A 91 -28.71 -26.52 -6.78
N SER A 92 -29.12 -26.98 -5.59
CA SER A 92 -29.15 -26.18 -4.36
C SER A 92 -27.86 -26.23 -3.54
N CYS A 93 -26.80 -26.85 -4.07
CA CYS A 93 -25.51 -26.92 -3.39
C CYS A 93 -24.44 -26.07 -4.09
N PHE A 94 -23.58 -25.46 -3.28
CA PHE A 94 -22.57 -24.49 -3.71
C PHE A 94 -21.23 -25.18 -4.02
N GLU A 95 -20.44 -24.59 -4.90
CA GLU A 95 -19.07 -25.04 -5.12
C GLU A 95 -18.14 -24.45 -4.04
N SER A 96 -17.26 -25.26 -3.48
CA SER A 96 -16.35 -24.85 -2.41
C SER A 96 -14.89 -25.15 -2.72
N GLU A 97 -13.99 -24.31 -2.20
CA GLU A 97 -12.54 -24.48 -2.32
C GLU A 97 -11.95 -25.30 -1.18
N SER A 98 -12.60 -25.30 -0.01
CA SER A 98 -12.27 -26.08 1.20
C SER A 98 -13.53 -26.28 2.04
N LEU A 99 -13.48 -27.14 3.06
CA LEU A 99 -14.58 -27.32 4.02
C LEU A 99 -14.96 -26.01 4.72
N ALA A 100 -13.97 -25.31 5.28
CA ALA A 100 -14.15 -24.03 5.96
C ALA A 100 -14.79 -22.97 5.04
N HIS A 101 -14.35 -22.89 3.78
CA HIS A 101 -14.94 -22.01 2.76
C HIS A 101 -16.40 -22.36 2.49
N ALA A 102 -16.68 -23.65 2.33
CA ALA A 102 -18.02 -24.20 2.09
C ALA A 102 -19.00 -23.87 3.23
N MET A 103 -18.57 -24.13 4.46
CA MET A 103 -19.36 -23.89 5.67
C MET A 103 -19.63 -22.40 5.88
N THR A 104 -18.64 -21.56 5.59
CA THR A 104 -18.80 -20.10 5.67
C THR A 104 -19.82 -19.59 4.67
N LYS A 105 -19.80 -20.08 3.41
CA LYS A 105 -20.87 -19.76 2.45
C LYS A 105 -22.23 -20.16 2.99
N ARG A 106 -22.39 -21.40 3.45
CA ARG A 106 -23.66 -21.89 4.00
C ARG A 106 -24.15 -21.00 5.15
N PHE A 107 -23.26 -20.69 6.10
CA PHE A 107 -23.56 -19.79 7.21
C PHE A 107 -24.08 -18.42 6.72
N LEU A 108 -23.41 -17.82 5.74
CA LEU A 108 -23.82 -16.53 5.17
C LEU A 108 -25.14 -16.61 4.42
N PHE A 109 -25.38 -17.70 3.70
CA PHE A 109 -26.65 -17.98 3.04
C PHE A 109 -27.79 -18.02 4.06
N GLU A 110 -27.62 -18.78 5.13
CA GLU A 110 -28.60 -18.90 6.21
C GLU A 110 -28.85 -17.52 6.85
N LYS A 111 -27.81 -16.75 7.18
CA LYS A 111 -27.97 -15.41 7.78
C LYS A 111 -28.68 -14.41 6.88
N LEU A 112 -28.36 -14.39 5.60
CA LEU A 112 -29.02 -13.50 4.64
C LEU A 112 -30.45 -13.96 4.33
N GLN A 113 -30.71 -15.27 4.30
CA GLN A 113 -32.07 -15.80 4.15
C GLN A 113 -32.95 -15.47 5.37
N GLU A 114 -32.42 -15.61 6.59
CA GLU A 114 -33.07 -15.19 7.84
C GLU A 114 -33.44 -13.70 7.81
N ALA A 115 -32.58 -12.87 7.20
CA ALA A 115 -32.83 -11.44 6.98
C ALA A 115 -33.79 -11.14 5.81
N GLY A 116 -34.33 -12.15 5.14
CA GLY A 116 -35.35 -12.03 4.09
C GLY A 116 -34.82 -11.87 2.66
N TYR A 117 -33.54 -12.18 2.42
CA TYR A 117 -32.94 -12.14 1.08
C TYR A 117 -33.05 -13.50 0.38
N GLU A 118 -33.16 -13.47 -0.94
CA GLU A 118 -32.91 -14.66 -1.76
C GLU A 118 -31.41 -14.75 -2.03
N VAL A 119 -30.79 -15.89 -1.74
CA VAL A 119 -29.33 -16.04 -1.76
C VAL A 119 -28.90 -17.18 -2.66
N ARG A 120 -27.91 -16.93 -3.52
CA ARG A 120 -27.31 -17.91 -4.45
C ARG A 120 -25.90 -17.49 -4.86
N GLU A 121 -25.17 -18.39 -5.50
CA GLU A 121 -23.94 -18.02 -6.23
C GLU A 121 -24.29 -17.31 -7.55
N GLU A 122 -23.49 -16.32 -7.97
CA GLU A 122 -23.77 -15.49 -9.17
C GLU A 122 -22.62 -15.55 -10.18
N HIS A 123 -22.92 -15.76 -11.47
CA HIS A 123 -21.95 -16.12 -12.52
C HIS A 123 -21.97 -15.21 -13.77
N ARG A 124 -22.68 -14.07 -13.69
CA ARG A 124 -22.91 -13.18 -14.84
C ARG A 124 -21.65 -12.58 -15.46
N HIS A 125 -20.68 -12.15 -14.66
CA HIS A 125 -19.58 -11.31 -15.12
C HIS A 125 -18.44 -12.12 -15.75
N LEU A 126 -17.75 -11.52 -16.73
CA LEU A 126 -16.57 -12.09 -17.36
C LEU A 126 -15.33 -11.26 -17.02
N ILE A 127 -14.29 -11.89 -16.48
CA ILE A 127 -12.96 -11.28 -16.32
C ILE A 127 -11.95 -12.17 -17.05
N HIS A 128 -11.17 -11.57 -17.94
CA HIS A 128 -10.23 -12.30 -18.82
C HIS A 128 -10.88 -13.47 -19.58
N GLY A 129 -12.10 -13.27 -20.08
CA GLY A 129 -12.85 -14.29 -20.82
C GLY A 129 -13.40 -15.43 -19.96
N LYS A 130 -13.28 -15.37 -18.63
CA LYS A 130 -13.79 -16.37 -17.70
C LYS A 130 -14.94 -15.83 -16.89
N ARG A 131 -15.99 -16.64 -16.72
CA ARG A 131 -17.10 -16.30 -15.82
C ARG A 131 -16.56 -16.24 -14.40
N ILE A 132 -16.72 -15.09 -13.77
CA ILE A 132 -16.43 -14.89 -12.37
C ILE A 132 -17.68 -15.28 -11.60
N ARG A 133 -17.45 -16.02 -10.52
CA ARG A 133 -18.47 -16.41 -9.58
C ARG A 133 -18.30 -15.60 -8.30
N ALA A 134 -19.36 -14.93 -7.87
CA ALA A 134 -19.49 -14.46 -6.49
C ALA A 134 -19.84 -15.64 -5.56
N ASP A 135 -19.15 -15.73 -4.43
CA ASP A 135 -19.39 -16.76 -3.43
C ASP A 135 -20.78 -16.68 -2.80
N VAL A 136 -21.26 -15.47 -2.51
CA VAL A 136 -22.61 -15.23 -1.99
C VAL A 136 -23.18 -14.00 -2.68
N ALA A 137 -24.36 -14.12 -3.28
CA ALA A 137 -25.08 -13.00 -3.88
C ALA A 137 -26.49 -12.90 -3.27
N ALA A 138 -26.79 -11.75 -2.66
CA ALA A 138 -28.05 -11.48 -1.99
C ALA A 138 -28.98 -10.65 -2.88
N PHE A 139 -30.18 -11.17 -3.14
CA PHE A 139 -31.20 -10.56 -3.97
C PHE A 139 -32.40 -10.13 -3.15
N THR A 140 -33.09 -9.11 -3.66
CA THR A 140 -34.41 -8.66 -3.16
C THR A 140 -35.40 -8.61 -4.31
N GLY A 141 -36.69 -8.63 -4.00
CA GLY A 141 -37.78 -8.58 -4.97
C GLY A 141 -38.35 -9.96 -5.30
N SER A 142 -39.27 -10.02 -6.26
CA SER A 142 -39.87 -11.29 -6.70
C SER A 142 -38.98 -11.99 -7.71
N SER A 143 -39.19 -13.30 -7.92
CA SER A 143 -38.46 -14.12 -8.89
C SER A 143 -38.40 -13.55 -10.32
N ILE A 144 -39.36 -12.70 -10.69
CA ILE A 144 -39.45 -12.05 -12.01
C ILE A 144 -38.69 -10.71 -12.07
N LYS A 145 -38.48 -10.03 -10.92
CA LYS A 145 -37.78 -8.75 -10.80
C LYS A 145 -36.79 -8.77 -9.63
N GLN A 146 -35.86 -9.72 -9.68
CA GLN A 146 -34.80 -9.82 -8.68
C GLN A 146 -33.78 -8.69 -8.89
N ARG A 147 -33.47 -7.99 -7.81
CA ARG A 147 -32.41 -6.98 -7.76
C ARG A 147 -31.30 -7.47 -6.86
N LEU A 148 -30.09 -7.58 -7.41
CA LEU A 148 -28.87 -7.85 -6.65
C LEU A 148 -28.60 -6.67 -5.71
N ARG A 149 -28.35 -6.96 -4.44
CA ARG A 149 -28.15 -5.94 -3.38
C ARG A 149 -26.77 -5.95 -2.79
N LEU A 150 -26.15 -7.12 -2.69
CA LEU A 150 -24.84 -7.32 -2.10
C LEU A 150 -24.20 -8.56 -2.72
N VAL A 151 -22.91 -8.48 -2.96
CA VAL A 151 -22.05 -9.64 -3.19
C VAL A 151 -21.11 -9.77 -2.01
N VAL A 152 -20.90 -10.99 -1.53
CA VAL A 152 -19.90 -11.32 -0.52
C VAL A 152 -18.90 -12.30 -1.13
N GLU A 153 -17.61 -12.01 -0.94
CA GLU A 153 -16.50 -12.85 -1.36
C GLU A 153 -15.80 -13.41 -0.11
N VAL A 154 -15.60 -14.72 -0.05
CA VAL A 154 -14.95 -15.40 1.07
C VAL A 154 -13.53 -15.77 0.66
N GLN A 155 -12.54 -15.30 1.40
CA GLN A 155 -11.13 -15.51 1.10
C GLN A 155 -10.45 -16.35 2.18
N SER A 156 -9.90 -17.49 1.77
CA SER A 156 -9.01 -18.34 2.56
C SER A 156 -7.54 -18.19 2.18
N SER A 157 -7.23 -17.46 1.10
CA SER A 157 -5.86 -17.28 0.64
C SER A 157 -5.65 -15.93 -0.02
N ASN A 158 -4.39 -15.54 -0.20
CA ASN A 158 -4.03 -14.24 -0.75
C ASN A 158 -4.32 -14.20 -2.26
N ILE A 159 -5.26 -13.33 -2.64
CA ILE A 159 -5.65 -13.06 -4.02
C ILE A 159 -4.85 -11.87 -4.57
N TYR A 160 -4.52 -11.88 -5.87
CA TYR A 160 -3.84 -10.74 -6.48
C TYR A 160 -4.72 -9.46 -6.43
N PRO A 161 -4.17 -8.30 -6.00
CA PRO A 161 -4.89 -7.04 -5.96
C PRO A 161 -5.60 -6.67 -7.26
N SER A 162 -4.98 -6.94 -8.42
CA SER A 162 -5.58 -6.69 -9.73
C SER A 162 -6.83 -7.53 -10.02
N THR A 163 -6.93 -8.73 -9.43
CA THR A 163 -8.12 -9.57 -9.55
C THR A 163 -9.23 -9.07 -8.63
N MET A 164 -8.89 -8.63 -7.42
CA MET A 164 -9.83 -7.97 -6.51
C MET A 164 -10.43 -6.71 -7.14
N ALA A 165 -9.58 -5.85 -7.71
CA ALA A 165 -10.00 -4.61 -8.35
C ALA A 165 -11.04 -4.88 -9.46
N LYS A 166 -10.76 -5.85 -10.35
CA LYS A 166 -11.67 -6.25 -11.42
C LYS A 166 -13.00 -6.79 -10.89
N ARG A 167 -12.98 -7.60 -9.83
CA ARG A 167 -14.21 -8.13 -9.21
C ARG A 167 -15.07 -7.00 -8.64
N VAL A 168 -14.47 -6.13 -7.84
CA VAL A 168 -15.16 -4.96 -7.26
C VAL A 168 -15.73 -4.07 -8.37
N ASN A 169 -14.93 -3.75 -9.39
CA ASN A 169 -15.37 -2.91 -10.51
C ASN A 169 -16.49 -3.54 -11.35
N ALA A 170 -16.50 -4.87 -11.50
CA ALA A 170 -17.57 -5.58 -12.21
C ALA A 170 -18.93 -5.38 -11.54
N TYR A 171 -18.98 -5.45 -10.21
CA TYR A 171 -20.21 -5.22 -9.43
C TYR A 171 -20.52 -3.74 -9.24
N TYR A 172 -19.49 -2.88 -9.19
CA TYR A 172 -19.65 -1.43 -9.17
C TYR A 172 -20.47 -0.93 -10.37
N GLY A 173 -20.22 -1.47 -11.57
CA GLY A 173 -20.98 -1.14 -12.78
C GLY A 173 -22.49 -1.43 -12.69
N GLU A 174 -22.91 -2.31 -11.77
CA GLU A 174 -24.32 -2.61 -11.49
C GLU A 174 -24.87 -1.85 -10.26
N GLY A 175 -24.04 -1.01 -9.62
CA GLY A 175 -24.37 -0.32 -8.38
C GLY A 175 -24.49 -1.28 -7.18
N VAL A 176 -23.71 -2.36 -7.18
CA VAL A 176 -23.73 -3.42 -6.15
C VAL A 176 -22.42 -3.40 -5.35
N PRO A 177 -22.46 -3.26 -4.02
CA PRO A 177 -21.27 -3.34 -3.17
C PRO A 177 -20.74 -4.78 -3.04
N THR A 178 -19.43 -4.91 -2.80
CA THR A 178 -18.73 -6.18 -2.61
C THR A 178 -18.14 -6.26 -1.20
N ALA A 179 -18.76 -7.04 -0.32
CA ALA A 179 -18.23 -7.33 1.01
C ALA A 179 -17.18 -8.44 0.97
N TRP A 180 -16.21 -8.36 1.88
CA TRP A 180 -15.14 -9.35 2.00
C TRP A 180 -15.17 -10.01 3.37
N ILE A 181 -15.03 -11.33 3.37
CA ILE A 181 -14.87 -12.15 4.56
C ILE A 181 -13.56 -12.91 4.45
N ILE A 182 -12.79 -12.92 5.54
CA ILE A 182 -11.51 -13.64 5.62
C ILE A 182 -11.64 -14.81 6.59
N LEU A 183 -11.20 -15.99 6.15
CA LEU A 183 -10.99 -17.14 7.01
C LEU A 183 -9.62 -17.02 7.67
N LEU A 184 -9.59 -16.57 8.92
CA LEU A 184 -8.37 -16.08 9.58
C LEU A 184 -7.30 -17.15 9.69
N ASP A 185 -7.69 -18.38 10.04
CA ASP A 185 -6.76 -19.51 10.23
C ASP A 185 -6.21 -20.07 8.90
N ASP A 186 -6.90 -19.83 7.78
CA ASP A 186 -6.40 -20.19 6.44
C ASP A 186 -5.55 -19.08 5.82
N PHE A 187 -5.98 -17.84 6.06
CA PHE A 187 -5.48 -16.69 5.32
C PHE A 187 -4.16 -16.14 5.88
N PHE A 188 -3.93 -16.30 7.19
CA PHE A 188 -2.72 -15.84 7.87
C PHE A 188 -1.92 -17.01 8.44
N ASP A 189 -0.59 -16.89 8.44
CA ASP A 189 0.31 -17.86 9.11
C ASP A 189 0.07 -17.87 10.63
N GLY A 190 -0.40 -16.74 11.18
CA GLY A 190 -0.84 -16.58 12.57
C GLY A 190 -1.38 -15.19 12.82
N TYR A 191 -2.18 -15.02 13.88
CA TYR A 191 -2.74 -13.72 14.28
C TYR A 191 -3.00 -13.69 15.80
N THR A 192 -3.13 -12.47 16.36
CA THR A 192 -3.40 -12.25 17.80
C THR A 192 -4.66 -11.41 18.00
N GLY A 193 -5.08 -11.22 19.26
CA GLY A 193 -6.20 -10.36 19.64
C GLY A 193 -7.58 -11.03 19.60
N ALA A 194 -7.73 -12.17 18.92
CA ALA A 194 -8.99 -12.93 18.90
C ALA A 194 -9.24 -13.76 20.17
N ARG A 195 -8.21 -13.93 21.01
CA ARG A 195 -8.23 -14.70 22.26
C ARG A 195 -7.45 -13.94 23.32
N LYS A 196 -7.80 -14.19 24.59
CA LYS A 196 -7.10 -13.67 25.76
C LYS A 196 -6.65 -14.81 26.66
N GLU A 197 -5.49 -14.62 27.27
CA GLU A 197 -4.91 -15.56 28.22
C GLU A 197 -5.51 -15.29 29.60
N VAL A 198 -6.15 -16.29 30.19
CA VAL A 198 -6.80 -16.20 31.50
C VAL A 198 -6.27 -17.32 32.37
N PHE A 199 -5.93 -17.02 33.62
CA PHE A 199 -5.52 -18.04 34.58
C PHE A 199 -6.74 -18.80 35.09
N ASP A 200 -6.84 -20.08 34.73
CA ASP A 200 -7.88 -20.97 35.24
C ASP A 200 -7.46 -21.47 36.63
N THR A 201 -8.20 -21.06 37.66
CA THR A 201 -7.89 -21.44 39.05
C THR A 201 -8.16 -22.90 39.35
N ASP A 202 -9.03 -23.56 38.58
CA ASP A 202 -9.40 -24.96 38.78
C ASP A 202 -8.36 -25.89 38.13
N LEU A 203 -7.82 -25.50 36.97
CA LEU A 203 -6.75 -26.22 36.27
C LEU A 203 -5.34 -25.84 36.78
N GLY A 204 -5.20 -24.66 37.40
CA GLY A 204 -3.91 -24.14 37.88
C GLY A 204 -2.96 -23.72 36.74
N GLU A 205 -3.50 -23.46 35.55
CA GLU A 205 -2.74 -23.09 34.35
C GLU A 205 -3.41 -21.94 33.58
N PHE A 206 -2.64 -21.32 32.69
CA PHE A 206 -3.19 -20.31 31.78
C PHE A 206 -3.88 -21.00 30.59
N VAL A 207 -5.12 -20.58 30.33
CA VAL A 207 -5.93 -21.05 29.20
C VAL A 207 -6.24 -19.87 28.28
N PHE A 208 -6.31 -20.15 26.98
CA PHE A 208 -6.73 -19.17 25.99
C PHE A 208 -8.24 -19.23 25.81
N VAL A 209 -8.94 -18.19 26.21
CA VAL A 209 -10.39 -18.04 25.99
C VAL A 209 -10.64 -17.06 24.83
N PRO A 210 -11.75 -17.21 24.07
CA PRO A 210 -12.13 -16.24 23.07
C PRO A 210 -12.24 -14.83 23.65
N LEU A 211 -12.02 -13.81 22.82
CA LEU A 211 -12.33 -12.42 23.16
C LEU A 211 -13.78 -12.31 23.68
N GLU A 212 -14.01 -11.52 24.73
CA GLU A 212 -15.36 -11.40 25.29
C GLU A 212 -16.24 -10.46 24.46
N ALA A 213 -17.55 -10.57 24.65
CA ALA A 213 -18.48 -9.61 24.08
C ALA A 213 -18.27 -8.24 24.71
N GLY A 214 -18.17 -7.19 23.89
CA GLY A 214 -18.00 -5.82 24.38
C GLY A 214 -16.56 -5.36 24.47
N GLU A 215 -15.59 -6.22 24.16
CA GLU A 215 -14.17 -5.89 24.18
C GLU A 215 -13.60 -5.69 22.77
N GLU A 216 -12.65 -4.75 22.66
CA GLU A 216 -11.73 -4.63 21.54
C GLU A 216 -10.32 -5.02 21.99
N SER A 217 -9.59 -5.70 21.11
CA SER A 217 -8.17 -5.99 21.28
C SER A 217 -7.38 -5.50 20.08
N VAL A 218 -6.10 -5.19 20.29
CA VAL A 218 -5.17 -4.97 19.19
C VAL A 218 -5.05 -6.26 18.37
N PHE A 219 -5.15 -6.13 17.04
CA PHE A 219 -5.03 -7.21 16.09
C PHE A 219 -3.68 -7.11 15.37
N THR A 220 -2.85 -8.15 15.51
CA THR A 220 -1.58 -8.23 14.79
C THR A 220 -1.52 -9.52 13.98
N VAL A 221 -1.05 -9.44 12.75
CA VAL A 221 -0.81 -10.59 11.87
C VAL A 221 0.66 -11.00 11.92
N GLN A 222 0.91 -12.31 11.89
CA GLN A 222 2.25 -12.89 11.74
C GLN A 222 2.42 -13.43 10.32
N GLY A 223 3.65 -13.40 9.80
CA GLY A 223 3.97 -13.93 8.47
C GLY A 223 4.20 -12.85 7.40
N LYS A 224 4.06 -13.23 6.13
CA LYS A 224 4.28 -12.32 4.99
C LYS A 224 3.13 -11.33 4.83
N ASP A 225 3.46 -10.08 4.50
CA ASP A 225 2.48 -9.04 4.20
C ASP A 225 1.43 -9.50 3.18
N SER A 226 0.16 -9.54 3.61
CA SER A 226 -0.95 -9.88 2.74
C SER A 226 -1.41 -8.64 1.98
N LYS A 227 -0.96 -8.51 0.73
CA LYS A 227 -1.41 -7.44 -0.18
C LYS A 227 -2.93 -7.37 -0.32
N ALA A 228 -3.63 -8.51 -0.32
CA ALA A 228 -5.09 -8.53 -0.37
C ALA A 228 -5.71 -7.92 0.90
N PHE A 229 -5.22 -8.29 2.09
CA PHE A 229 -5.72 -7.72 3.34
C PHE A 229 -5.49 -6.21 3.40
N LEU A 230 -4.26 -5.76 3.10
CA LEU A 230 -3.94 -4.33 3.06
C LEU A 230 -4.83 -3.57 2.08
N MET A 231 -5.07 -4.14 0.89
CA MET A 231 -5.99 -3.55 -0.09
C MET A 231 -7.42 -3.48 0.46
N ILE A 232 -7.94 -4.52 1.12
CA ILE A 232 -9.27 -4.50 1.76
C ILE A 232 -9.35 -3.39 2.80
N MET A 233 -8.32 -3.28 3.64
CA MET A 233 -8.26 -2.22 4.65
C MET A 233 -8.20 -0.85 3.97
N ASP A 234 -7.38 -0.64 2.94
CA ASP A 234 -7.31 0.64 2.21
C ASP A 234 -8.62 1.01 1.52
N MET A 235 -9.38 0.03 1.05
CA MET A 235 -10.69 0.25 0.44
C MET A 235 -11.74 0.64 1.46
N TYR A 236 -11.88 -0.15 2.54
CA TYR A 236 -13.06 -0.10 3.39
C TYR A 236 -12.79 0.41 4.81
N GLY A 237 -11.53 0.35 5.27
CA GLY A 237 -11.15 0.61 6.66
C GLY A 237 -11.49 -0.54 7.62
N TYR A 238 -12.14 -1.60 7.13
CA TYR A 238 -12.52 -2.78 7.91
C TYR A 238 -12.67 -4.05 7.05
N VAL A 239 -12.72 -5.20 7.70
CA VAL A 239 -13.07 -6.50 7.14
C VAL A 239 -13.74 -7.39 8.19
N ILE A 240 -14.57 -8.34 7.76
CA ILE A 240 -15.12 -9.37 8.65
C ILE A 240 -14.19 -10.59 8.64
N GLY A 241 -13.77 -11.04 9.81
CA GLY A 241 -12.95 -12.24 10.00
C GLY A 241 -13.76 -13.37 10.62
N ILE A 242 -13.50 -14.61 10.21
CA ILE A 242 -14.06 -15.82 10.81
C ILE A 242 -12.91 -16.77 11.12
N ASN A 243 -12.91 -17.36 12.32
CA ASN A 243 -11.98 -18.42 12.67
C ASN A 243 -12.66 -19.79 12.75
N TYR A 244 -11.87 -20.85 12.87
CA TYR A 244 -12.32 -22.24 12.89
C TYR A 244 -13.19 -22.58 14.10
N THR A 245 -13.06 -21.82 15.19
CA THR A 245 -13.98 -21.92 16.34
C THR A 245 -15.35 -21.28 16.09
N GLY A 246 -15.61 -20.78 14.88
CA GLY A 246 -16.89 -20.17 14.47
C GLY A 246 -17.14 -18.77 15.00
N ASN A 247 -16.14 -18.14 15.61
CA ASN A 247 -16.26 -16.77 16.06
C ASN A 247 -16.20 -15.83 14.85
N VAL A 248 -17.14 -14.88 14.81
CA VAL A 248 -17.20 -13.84 13.79
C VAL A 248 -16.69 -12.53 14.39
N PHE A 249 -15.78 -11.88 13.68
CA PHE A 249 -15.09 -10.68 14.14
C PHE A 249 -15.21 -9.53 13.15
N LEU A 250 -15.25 -8.31 13.68
CA LEU A 250 -14.94 -7.10 12.94
C LEU A 250 -13.45 -6.80 13.18
N ILE A 251 -12.69 -6.68 12.10
CA ILE A 251 -11.32 -6.17 12.13
C ILE A 251 -11.35 -4.81 11.44
N ARG A 252 -10.92 -3.75 12.13
CA ARG A 252 -10.96 -2.37 11.62
C ARG A 252 -9.67 -1.63 11.91
N ARG A 253 -9.41 -0.54 11.17
CA ARG A 253 -8.38 0.42 11.57
C ARG A 253 -8.79 1.14 12.84
N ASP A 254 -7.83 1.29 13.74
CA ASP A 254 -7.97 2.12 14.93
C ASP A 254 -8.21 3.58 14.50
N PRO A 255 -9.28 4.25 14.97
CA PRO A 255 -9.54 5.66 14.66
C PRO A 255 -8.36 6.58 14.99
N ASP A 256 -7.60 6.29 16.04
CA ASP A 256 -6.45 7.10 16.45
C ASP A 256 -5.30 7.01 15.44
N ASN A 257 -5.27 5.96 14.62
CA ASN A 257 -4.28 5.76 13.58
C ASN A 257 -4.43 6.78 12.42
N GLU A 258 -5.65 7.20 12.10
CA GLU A 258 -5.94 8.06 10.93
C GLU A 258 -5.33 9.47 11.07
N ALA A 259 -5.18 9.96 12.29
CA ALA A 259 -4.54 11.25 12.59
C ALA A 259 -3.07 11.31 12.15
N TYR A 260 -2.41 10.15 12.02
CA TYR A 260 -1.02 10.04 11.57
C TYR A 260 -0.93 9.53 10.12
N ARG A 261 -1.77 8.55 9.77
CA ARG A 261 -1.83 7.93 8.45
C ARG A 261 -2.16 8.93 7.36
N ILE A 262 -3.25 9.68 7.49
CA ILE A 262 -3.73 10.58 6.44
C ILE A 262 -2.72 11.70 6.11
N PRO A 263 -2.14 12.42 7.10
CA PRO A 263 -1.09 13.39 6.80
C PRO A 263 0.15 12.77 6.13
N ALA A 264 0.54 11.55 6.52
CA ALA A 264 1.67 10.86 5.91
C ALA A 264 1.40 10.55 4.43
N LEU A 265 0.25 9.94 4.14
CA LEU A 265 -0.17 9.61 2.77
C LEU A 265 -0.31 10.86 1.89
N MET A 266 -0.95 11.92 2.39
CA MET A 266 -1.11 13.17 1.63
C MET A 266 0.23 13.86 1.31
N ARG A 267 1.24 13.68 2.16
CA ARG A 267 2.61 14.21 1.95
C ARG A 267 3.50 13.27 1.14
N GLY A 268 2.99 12.12 0.69
CA GLY A 268 3.77 11.09 0.00
C GLY A 268 4.87 10.47 0.88
N LEU A 269 4.69 10.50 2.21
CA LEU A 269 5.57 9.82 3.14
C LEU A 269 5.25 8.32 3.12
N PRO A 270 6.26 7.44 3.29
CA PRO A 270 6.02 6.01 3.37
C PRO A 270 5.14 5.69 4.57
N TRP A 271 4.14 4.84 4.34
CA TRP A 271 3.27 4.25 5.36
C TRP A 271 3.25 2.75 5.13
N THR A 272 3.68 1.97 6.11
CA THR A 272 3.90 0.54 5.98
C THR A 272 2.94 -0.25 6.86
N PRO A 273 2.76 -1.57 6.62
CA PRO A 273 1.95 -2.41 7.49
C PRO A 273 2.37 -2.39 8.97
N ALA A 274 3.63 -2.06 9.27
CA ALA A 274 4.11 -1.93 10.65
C ALA A 274 3.64 -0.65 11.35
N ASP A 275 3.21 0.35 10.58
CA ASP A 275 2.64 1.60 11.09
C ASP A 275 1.11 1.48 11.30
N GLU A 276 0.50 0.39 10.78
CA GLU A 276 -0.93 0.15 10.92
C GLU A 276 -1.30 -0.40 12.30
N ILE A 277 -2.31 0.20 12.92
CA ILE A 277 -2.93 -0.30 14.14
C ILE A 277 -4.35 -0.77 13.78
N TYR A 278 -4.58 -2.06 13.99
CA TYR A 278 -5.88 -2.68 13.79
C TYR A 278 -6.47 -3.11 15.12
N GLN A 279 -7.79 -3.02 15.22
CA GLN A 279 -8.58 -3.54 16.35
C GLN A 279 -9.46 -4.68 15.87
N ILE A 280 -9.63 -5.69 16.72
CA ILE A 280 -10.54 -6.83 16.52
C ILE A 280 -11.56 -6.88 17.64
N THR A 281 -12.84 -7.07 17.28
CA THR A 281 -13.95 -7.28 18.21
C THR A 281 -14.84 -8.40 17.72
N ARG A 282 -15.50 -9.14 18.63
CA ARG A 282 -16.53 -10.11 18.24
C ARG A 282 -17.81 -9.41 17.81
N ILE A 283 -18.43 -9.95 16.77
CA ILE A 283 -19.73 -9.49 16.26
C ILE A 283 -20.83 -10.39 16.83
N ALA A 284 -21.89 -9.80 17.35
CA ALA A 284 -23.10 -10.53 17.72
C ALA A 284 -23.81 -11.07 16.48
N ASP A 285 -24.40 -12.26 16.58
CA ASP A 285 -25.05 -12.96 15.45
C ASP A 285 -26.11 -12.09 14.75
N LYS A 286 -26.86 -11.29 15.53
CA LYS A 286 -27.88 -10.34 15.05
C LYS A 286 -27.31 -9.21 14.19
N ASP A 287 -26.03 -8.88 14.35
CA ASP A 287 -25.38 -7.71 13.73
C ASP A 287 -24.55 -8.07 12.49
N ILE A 288 -24.38 -9.36 12.18
CA ILE A 288 -23.61 -9.83 11.01
C ILE A 288 -24.21 -9.33 9.70
N CYS A 289 -25.50 -9.58 9.46
CA CYS A 289 -26.17 -9.16 8.23
C CYS A 289 -26.24 -7.63 8.09
N PRO A 290 -26.63 -6.85 9.13
CA PRO A 290 -26.53 -5.39 9.10
C PRO A 290 -25.14 -4.86 8.73
N THR A 291 -24.08 -5.47 9.28
CA THR A 291 -22.68 -5.08 8.99
C THR A 291 -22.32 -5.34 7.54
N LEU A 292 -22.68 -6.50 6.99
CA LEU A 292 -22.47 -6.82 5.58
C LEU A 292 -23.18 -5.82 4.65
N LEU A 293 -24.41 -5.42 4.98
CA LEU A 293 -25.20 -4.48 4.19
C LEU A 293 -24.72 -3.03 4.29
N MET A 294 -23.89 -2.69 5.28
CA MET A 294 -23.25 -1.37 5.40
C MET A 294 -22.11 -1.17 4.39
N THR A 295 -21.62 -2.24 3.77
CA THR A 295 -20.49 -2.19 2.85
C THR A 295 -20.69 -1.12 1.76
N PRO A 296 -19.79 -0.14 1.66
CA PRO A 296 -19.93 0.95 0.71
C PRO A 296 -19.69 0.48 -0.73
N LEU A 297 -20.31 1.17 -1.67
CA LEU A 297 -20.06 0.99 -3.10
C LEU A 297 -18.76 1.70 -3.48
N ILE A 298 -17.72 0.94 -3.85
CA ILE A 298 -16.39 1.47 -4.18
C ILE A 298 -16.02 1.12 -5.62
N GLN A 299 -15.36 2.06 -6.30
CA GLN A 299 -14.69 1.84 -7.58
C GLN A 299 -13.19 1.98 -7.41
N LEU A 300 -12.42 1.11 -8.06
CA LEU A 300 -10.98 1.07 -7.97
C LEU A 300 -10.36 1.37 -9.32
N GLN A 301 -9.21 2.05 -9.30
CA GLN A 301 -8.40 2.18 -10.50
C GLN A 301 -7.75 0.83 -10.80
N GLU A 302 -7.87 0.38 -12.05
CA GLU A 302 -7.13 -0.79 -12.52
C GLU A 302 -5.74 -0.32 -12.95
N ASP A 303 -4.69 -0.75 -12.23
CA ASP A 303 -3.33 -0.52 -12.70
C ASP A 303 -3.09 -1.38 -13.96
N ASP A 304 -2.98 -0.71 -15.11
CA ASP A 304 -2.74 -1.34 -16.42
C ASP A 304 -1.33 -1.95 -16.56
N THR A 305 -0.43 -1.76 -15.59
CA THR A 305 0.94 -2.29 -15.64
C THR A 305 1.00 -3.75 -15.20
N ILE A 306 0.42 -4.64 -16.03
CA ILE A 306 0.93 -6.01 -16.12
C ILE A 306 2.19 -5.91 -17.00
N SER A 307 3.37 -5.89 -16.38
CA SER A 307 4.62 -6.00 -17.12
C SER A 307 4.58 -7.24 -18.02
N GLU A 308 4.92 -7.09 -19.31
CA GLU A 308 4.85 -8.20 -20.27
C GLU A 308 5.80 -9.36 -19.94
N SER A 309 6.69 -9.19 -18.96
CA SER A 309 7.52 -10.26 -18.39
C SER A 309 6.74 -11.27 -17.55
N ASP A 310 5.51 -10.97 -17.11
CA ASP A 310 4.64 -11.93 -16.40
C ASP A 310 3.74 -12.74 -17.36
N LYS A 311 3.84 -12.52 -18.68
CA LYS A 311 3.00 -13.20 -19.68
C LYS A 311 3.43 -14.62 -20.03
N PHE A 312 4.52 -15.16 -19.46
CA PHE A 312 4.96 -16.53 -19.74
C PHE A 312 5.59 -17.22 -18.52
N SER A 313 4.75 -17.70 -17.60
CA SER A 313 4.84 -19.05 -17.05
C SER A 313 3.65 -19.35 -16.12
N GLY A 314 2.80 -20.27 -16.55
CA GLY A 314 1.72 -20.85 -15.75
C GLY A 314 0.35 -20.66 -16.40
N PRO A 315 -0.45 -21.73 -16.60
CA PRO A 315 -1.84 -21.55 -16.98
C PRO A 315 -2.50 -20.70 -15.90
N ALA A 316 -3.08 -19.56 -16.28
CA ALA A 316 -3.92 -18.76 -15.42
C ALA A 316 -5.11 -19.62 -14.96
N LEU A 317 -4.93 -20.27 -13.81
CA LEU A 317 -5.80 -21.29 -13.27
C LEU A 317 -5.44 -21.30 -11.79
N GLY A 318 -6.41 -20.92 -10.95
CA GLY A 318 -6.33 -20.71 -9.51
C GLY A 318 -4.94 -20.90 -8.93
N GLY A 319 -4.31 -19.80 -8.53
CA GLY A 319 -3.02 -19.81 -7.85
C GLY A 319 -3.00 -21.00 -6.91
N LEU A 320 -2.19 -21.99 -7.26
CA LEU A 320 -1.98 -23.18 -6.46
C LEU A 320 -1.21 -22.70 -5.23
N GLY A 321 -1.95 -22.19 -4.25
CA GLY A 321 -1.70 -22.57 -2.88
C GLY A 321 -1.91 -24.08 -2.82
N LEU A 322 -0.89 -24.84 -3.17
CA LEU A 322 -0.64 -26.07 -2.45
C LEU A 322 -0.63 -25.63 -1.00
N GLY A 323 -1.73 -25.87 -0.29
CA GLY A 323 -1.71 -25.84 1.15
C GLY A 323 -0.55 -26.72 1.55
N ASN A 324 0.53 -26.10 2.03
CA ASN A 324 1.58 -26.83 2.70
C ASN A 324 0.97 -27.33 4.02
N HIS A 325 0.18 -28.39 3.95
CA HIS A 325 0.06 -29.34 5.05
C HIS A 325 1.35 -30.16 5.08
N LEU A 326 2.44 -29.48 5.43
CA LEU A 326 3.69 -30.04 5.90
C LEU A 326 4.21 -29.11 6.99
N THR A 327 3.42 -28.93 8.04
CA THR A 327 4.03 -28.82 9.36
C THR A 327 4.28 -30.25 9.82
N GLU A 328 5.54 -30.68 9.76
CA GLU A 328 6.04 -31.70 10.69
C GLU A 328 5.91 -31.10 12.10
N ASN A 329 4.70 -31.08 12.65
CA ASN A 329 4.52 -30.93 14.08
C ASN A 329 4.71 -32.32 14.67
N GLU A 330 5.93 -32.58 15.13
CA GLU A 330 6.19 -33.59 16.15
C GLU A 330 5.37 -33.19 17.39
N GLY A 331 4.17 -33.77 17.50
CA GLY A 331 3.21 -33.50 18.58
C GLY A 331 1.79 -33.48 18.03
N GLY A 332 1.15 -34.64 17.98
CA GLY A 332 -0.20 -34.82 17.46
C GLY A 332 -1.24 -34.00 18.22
N GLN A 333 -1.65 -32.88 17.63
CA GLN A 333 -2.95 -32.29 17.88
C GLN A 333 -3.81 -32.52 16.64
N VAL A 334 -4.92 -33.21 16.85
CA VAL A 334 -5.97 -33.43 15.86
C VAL A 334 -6.52 -32.05 15.46
N VAL A 335 -6.40 -31.69 14.19
CA VAL A 335 -6.90 -30.40 13.68
C VAL A 335 -8.38 -30.56 13.35
N GLU A 336 -9.23 -29.85 14.07
CA GLU A 336 -10.64 -29.69 13.71
C GLU A 336 -10.72 -28.80 12.46
N PHE A 337 -11.27 -29.32 11.37
CA PHE A 337 -11.16 -28.73 10.02
C PHE A 337 -12.46 -28.06 9.55
N GLY A 338 -13.53 -28.19 10.35
CA GLY A 338 -14.81 -27.53 10.16
C GLY A 338 -14.94 -26.31 11.05
N ILE A 339 -15.79 -25.37 10.66
CA ILE A 339 -16.08 -24.19 11.47
C ILE A 339 -17.28 -24.47 12.36
N ASP A 340 -17.09 -24.48 13.68
CA ASP A 340 -18.22 -24.63 14.61
C ASP A 340 -18.91 -23.30 14.89
N PHE A 341 -19.77 -22.89 13.94
CA PHE A 341 -20.56 -21.66 14.07
C PHE A 341 -21.53 -21.67 15.25
N GLU A 342 -21.96 -22.82 15.77
CA GLU A 342 -22.87 -22.84 16.92
C GLU A 342 -22.11 -22.58 18.22
N SER A 343 -20.93 -23.17 18.40
CA SER A 343 -20.07 -22.89 19.56
C SER A 343 -19.50 -21.48 19.55
N GLY A 344 -19.12 -20.95 18.38
CA GLY A 344 -18.61 -19.59 18.23
C GLY A 344 -19.69 -18.50 18.27
N LYS A 345 -20.96 -18.89 18.18
CA LYS A 345 -22.11 -17.97 18.09
C LYS A 345 -22.19 -17.06 19.30
N LEU A 346 -22.22 -15.75 19.03
CA LEU A 346 -22.52 -14.77 20.06
C LEU A 346 -24.02 -14.38 19.99
N ALA A 347 -24.84 -15.04 20.80
CA ALA A 347 -26.29 -14.86 20.84
C ALA A 347 -26.84 -14.75 22.28
N GLY A 348 -28.14 -14.50 22.42
CA GLY A 348 -28.81 -14.40 23.72
C GLY A 348 -28.40 -13.15 24.50
N GLN A 349 -28.36 -13.24 25.84
CA GLN A 349 -28.07 -12.09 26.71
C GLN A 349 -26.63 -11.55 26.53
N VAL A 350 -25.66 -12.42 26.22
CA VAL A 350 -24.26 -12.02 26.03
C VAL A 350 -24.10 -11.19 24.75
N ALA A 351 -24.95 -11.40 23.74
CA ALA A 351 -24.95 -10.60 22.52
C ALA A 351 -25.37 -9.13 22.74
N GLU A 352 -26.09 -8.82 23.82
CA GLU A 352 -26.43 -7.44 24.16
C GLU A 352 -25.24 -6.64 24.72
N GLN A 353 -24.17 -7.32 25.13
CA GLN A 353 -22.92 -6.70 25.58
C GLN A 353 -21.97 -6.44 24.41
N ALA A 354 -22.22 -7.03 23.24
CA ALA A 354 -21.36 -6.89 22.07
C ALA A 354 -21.28 -5.42 21.61
N LEU A 355 -20.09 -4.99 21.21
CA LEU A 355 -19.93 -3.68 20.59
C LEU A 355 -20.69 -3.67 19.25
N ASN A 356 -21.31 -2.53 18.95
CA ASN A 356 -22.06 -2.38 17.70
C ASN A 356 -21.08 -2.18 16.52
N PRO A 357 -20.95 -3.14 15.60
CA PRO A 357 -19.96 -3.07 14.52
C PRO A 357 -20.20 -1.90 13.57
N ILE A 358 -21.46 -1.52 13.33
CA ILE A 358 -21.81 -0.38 12.49
C ILE A 358 -21.27 0.93 13.08
N LEU A 359 -21.46 1.14 14.39
CA LEU A 359 -20.95 2.35 15.05
C LEU A 359 -19.43 2.40 15.03
N LEU A 360 -18.76 1.26 15.24
CA LEU A 360 -17.30 1.18 15.18
C LEU A 360 -16.74 1.50 13.79
N ILE A 361 -17.39 1.00 12.72
CA ILE A 361 -17.02 1.34 11.34
C ILE A 361 -17.20 2.84 11.08
N GLN A 362 -18.33 3.40 11.51
CA GLN A 362 -18.62 4.83 11.37
C GLN A 362 -17.58 5.71 12.10
N GLN A 363 -17.16 5.31 13.30
CA GLN A 363 -16.09 5.99 14.04
C GLN A 363 -14.77 6.02 13.26
N THR A 364 -14.37 4.89 12.67
CA THR A 364 -13.16 4.83 11.83
C THR A 364 -13.27 5.78 10.62
N TRP A 365 -14.41 5.79 9.92
CA TRP A 365 -14.64 6.71 8.79
C TRP A 365 -14.77 8.18 9.19
N GLU A 366 -15.27 8.47 10.39
CA GLU A 366 -15.32 9.82 10.94
C GLU A 366 -13.91 10.33 11.26
N ALA A 367 -13.07 9.50 11.85
CA ALA A 367 -11.67 9.85 12.11
C ALA A 367 -10.88 10.09 10.81
N GLU A 368 -11.07 9.24 9.79
CA GLU A 368 -10.47 9.43 8.46
C GLU A 368 -10.89 10.78 7.84
N ARG A 369 -12.20 11.07 7.84
CA ARG A 369 -12.73 12.35 7.32
C ARG A 369 -12.18 13.55 8.10
N ALA A 370 -12.16 13.48 9.43
CA ALA A 370 -11.64 14.54 10.28
C ALA A 370 -10.14 14.79 10.03
N ALA A 371 -9.34 13.74 9.87
CA ALA A 371 -7.93 13.86 9.55
C ALA A 371 -7.70 14.52 8.18
N HIS A 372 -8.49 14.14 7.16
CA HIS A 372 -8.45 14.81 5.85
C HIS A 372 -8.79 16.29 5.93
N GLU A 373 -9.81 16.66 6.70
CA GLU A 373 -10.22 18.06 6.85
C GLU A 373 -9.14 18.88 7.57
N GLN A 374 -8.52 18.33 8.62
CA GLN A 374 -7.41 18.98 9.32
C GLN A 374 -6.21 19.25 8.41
N VAL A 375 -5.82 18.30 7.56
CA VAL A 375 -4.72 18.50 6.61
C VAL A 375 -5.06 19.62 5.62
N LYS A 376 -6.28 19.63 5.08
CA LYS A 376 -6.73 20.70 4.16
C LYS A 376 -6.71 22.08 4.83
N GLN A 377 -7.19 22.18 6.07
CA GLN A 377 -7.17 23.44 6.83
C GLN A 377 -5.72 23.91 7.07
N GLN A 378 -4.81 23.01 7.46
CA GLN A 378 -3.39 23.35 7.62
C GLN A 378 -2.74 23.82 6.33
N GLU A 379 -3.06 23.20 5.19
CA GLU A 379 -2.56 23.63 3.88
C GLU A 379 -3.08 25.01 3.48
N GLU A 380 -4.36 25.30 3.75
CA GLU A 380 -4.96 26.61 3.47
C GLU A 380 -4.35 27.71 4.36
N GLU A 381 -4.20 27.46 5.65
CA GLU A 381 -3.51 28.38 6.56
C GLU A 381 -2.06 28.64 6.14
N TRP A 382 -1.36 27.59 5.68
CA TRP A 382 0.00 27.71 5.19
C TRP A 382 0.07 28.58 3.94
N ARG A 383 -0.84 28.40 2.98
CA ARG A 383 -0.95 29.24 1.79
C ARG A 383 -1.25 30.68 2.14
N GLN A 384 -2.21 30.94 3.02
CA GLN A 384 -2.54 32.29 3.47
C GLN A 384 -1.34 32.99 4.12
N LYS A 385 -0.57 32.26 4.95
CA LYS A 385 0.68 32.79 5.54
C LYS A 385 1.73 33.09 4.47
N GLN A 386 1.87 32.24 3.45
CA GLN A 386 2.79 32.50 2.34
C GLN A 386 2.38 33.74 1.54
N ASP A 387 1.10 33.90 1.23
CA ASP A 387 0.59 35.06 0.50
C ASP A 387 0.77 36.36 1.31
N GLN A 388 0.55 36.32 2.63
CA GLN A 388 0.83 37.46 3.51
C GLN A 388 2.31 37.84 3.52
N ILE A 389 3.22 36.86 3.62
CA ILE A 389 4.66 37.10 3.54
C ILE A 389 5.03 37.71 2.19
N GLN A 390 4.47 37.19 1.11
CA GLN A 390 4.72 37.70 -0.24
C GLN A 390 4.25 39.15 -0.40
N ASN A 391 3.07 39.49 0.10
CA ASN A 391 2.56 40.86 0.08
C ASN A 391 3.45 41.81 0.89
N LEU A 392 3.88 41.40 2.09
CA LEU A 392 4.81 42.19 2.91
C LEU A 392 6.16 42.42 2.21
N LEU A 393 6.66 41.44 1.46
CA LEU A 393 7.88 41.59 0.66
C LEU A 393 7.70 42.61 -0.47
N VAL A 394 6.56 42.58 -1.17
CA VAL A 394 6.23 43.57 -2.22
C VAL A 394 6.12 44.98 -1.62
N GLU A 395 5.41 45.14 -0.50
CA GLU A 395 5.30 46.43 0.18
C GLU A 395 6.67 46.97 0.65
N ALA A 396 7.53 46.09 1.16
CA ALA A 396 8.89 46.45 1.56
C ALA A 396 9.75 46.89 0.37
N GLU A 397 9.63 46.21 -0.78
CA GLU A 397 10.32 46.57 -2.03
C GLU A 397 9.82 47.92 -2.58
N GLU A 398 8.51 48.15 -2.59
CA GLU A 398 7.93 49.44 -2.97
C GLU A 398 8.42 50.58 -2.06
N HIS A 399 8.49 50.35 -0.76
CA HIS A 399 9.01 51.32 0.20
C HIS A 399 10.50 51.61 -0.06
N GLN A 400 11.32 50.58 -0.29
CA GLN A 400 12.73 50.77 -0.65
C GLN A 400 12.90 51.55 -1.96
N ASN A 401 12.07 51.30 -2.97
CA ASN A 401 12.11 52.02 -4.24
C ASN A 401 11.74 53.50 -4.07
N LYS A 402 10.72 53.83 -3.26
CA LYS A 402 10.38 55.22 -2.92
C LYS A 402 11.53 55.94 -2.22
N VAL A 403 12.21 55.26 -1.29
CA VAL A 403 13.40 55.81 -0.62
C VAL A 403 14.52 56.06 -1.64
N ARG A 404 14.79 55.12 -2.55
CA ARG A 404 15.78 55.29 -3.62
C ARG A 404 15.46 56.47 -4.55
N GLU A 405 14.20 56.64 -4.94
CA GLU A 405 13.76 57.75 -5.79
C GLU A 405 13.92 59.10 -5.08
N PHE A 406 13.57 59.18 -3.79
CA PHE A 406 13.79 60.37 -2.97
C PHE A 406 15.26 60.79 -2.93
N PHE A 407 16.18 59.85 -2.71
CA PHE A 407 17.63 60.15 -2.71
C PHE A 407 18.20 60.49 -4.10
N ARG A 408 17.61 59.97 -5.19
CA ARG A 408 18.00 60.36 -6.57
C ARG A 408 17.54 61.75 -6.96
N GLY A 409 16.37 62.19 -6.50
CA GLY A 409 15.76 63.47 -6.89
C GLY A 409 16.52 64.70 -6.38
N ASP A 410 16.94 64.70 -5.11
CA ASP A 410 17.53 65.90 -4.47
C ASP A 410 19.07 65.92 -4.46
N TYR A 411 19.75 64.77 -4.63
CA TYR A 411 21.21 64.66 -4.50
C TYR A 411 21.93 63.99 -5.69
N GLY A 412 21.22 63.66 -6.76
CA GLY A 412 21.72 62.84 -7.87
C GLY A 412 22.99 63.34 -8.58
N GLU A 413 23.25 64.66 -8.59
CA GLU A 413 24.49 65.22 -9.16
C GLU A 413 25.74 65.04 -8.29
N TYR A 414 25.57 64.80 -6.98
CA TYR A 414 26.65 64.67 -6.00
C TYR A 414 26.97 63.23 -5.61
N LEU A 415 26.06 62.30 -5.90
CA LEU A 415 26.23 60.87 -5.61
C LEU A 415 27.30 60.21 -6.50
N ILE A 416 27.89 59.17 -5.94
CA ILE A 416 28.89 58.31 -6.59
C ILE A 416 28.33 57.81 -7.92
N ASP A 417 29.08 58.01 -8.99
CA ASP A 417 28.69 57.46 -10.29
C ASP A 417 28.90 55.94 -10.32
N GLN A 418 28.17 55.24 -11.18
CA GLN A 418 28.20 53.77 -11.26
C GLN A 418 29.61 53.22 -11.51
N LYS A 419 30.46 53.95 -12.24
CA LYS A 419 31.82 53.53 -12.54
C LYS A 419 32.71 53.62 -11.31
N LEU A 420 32.58 54.69 -10.54
CA LEU A 420 33.30 54.87 -9.27
C LEU A 420 32.79 53.89 -8.19
N LEU A 421 31.49 53.61 -8.14
CA LEU A 421 30.90 52.62 -7.25
C LEU A 421 31.47 51.22 -7.51
N GLN A 422 31.47 50.77 -8.76
CA GLN A 422 32.08 49.49 -9.14
C GLN A 422 33.57 49.41 -8.79
N GLN A 423 34.29 50.55 -8.89
CA GLN A 423 35.69 50.62 -8.46
C GLN A 423 35.83 50.47 -6.94
N VAL A 424 34.95 51.10 -6.16
CA VAL A 424 34.91 50.96 -4.69
C VAL A 424 34.64 49.52 -4.30
N GLU A 425 33.57 48.92 -4.83
CA GLU A 425 33.18 47.53 -4.53
C GLU A 425 34.29 46.54 -4.88
N LYS A 426 34.88 46.67 -6.07
CA LYS A 426 35.99 45.84 -6.50
C LYS A 426 37.22 46.02 -5.61
N THR A 427 37.52 47.25 -5.19
CA THR A 427 38.67 47.54 -4.33
C THR A 427 38.45 47.00 -2.91
N LEU A 428 37.23 47.10 -2.36
CA LEU A 428 36.87 46.48 -1.07
C LEU A 428 37.17 44.97 -1.11
N LEU A 429 36.71 44.28 -2.15
CA LEU A 429 36.96 42.86 -2.34
C LEU A 429 38.46 42.55 -2.44
N LEU A 430 39.20 43.26 -3.31
CA LEU A 430 40.63 43.03 -3.54
C LEU A 430 41.53 43.27 -2.31
N PHE A 431 41.04 43.97 -1.29
CA PHE A 431 41.75 44.24 -0.05
C PHE A 431 41.13 43.55 1.18
N GLY A 432 40.09 42.72 0.98
CA GLY A 432 39.46 41.91 2.04
C GLY A 432 38.58 42.67 3.02
N TYR A 433 38.13 43.87 2.65
CA TYR A 433 37.19 44.67 3.42
C TYR A 433 35.74 44.37 3.01
N GLN A 434 34.82 44.57 3.95
CA GLN A 434 33.37 44.59 3.69
C GLN A 434 32.75 45.80 4.39
N ALA A 435 31.80 46.47 3.71
CA ALA A 435 30.99 47.51 4.36
C ALA A 435 30.02 46.86 5.35
N VAL A 436 29.85 47.45 6.54
CA VAL A 436 28.88 46.94 7.53
C VAL A 436 27.46 47.05 7.00
N ASP A 437 27.15 48.12 6.26
CA ASP A 437 25.92 48.30 5.49
C ASP A 437 26.27 48.48 4.00
N GLU A 438 26.10 47.42 3.22
CA GLU A 438 26.40 47.42 1.77
C GLU A 438 25.52 48.44 1.01
N SER A 439 24.30 48.69 1.48
CA SER A 439 23.40 49.66 0.82
C SER A 439 23.96 51.07 0.88
N ARG A 440 24.77 51.39 1.89
CA ARG A 440 25.37 52.71 2.08
C ARG A 440 26.37 53.08 0.97
N LEU A 441 26.95 52.10 0.29
CA LEU A 441 27.88 52.32 -0.83
C LEU A 441 27.20 53.07 -1.98
N GLU A 442 25.93 52.76 -2.27
CA GLU A 442 25.15 53.41 -3.33
C GLU A 442 24.82 54.88 -3.01
N TYR A 443 24.93 55.29 -1.75
CA TYR A 443 24.60 56.63 -1.27
C TYR A 443 25.83 57.49 -0.95
N LEU A 444 27.05 57.01 -1.23
CA LEU A 444 28.26 57.82 -1.10
C LEU A 444 28.20 58.98 -2.09
N THR A 445 28.73 60.14 -1.71
CA THR A 445 29.08 61.18 -2.68
C THR A 445 30.32 60.78 -3.48
N ARG A 446 30.56 61.43 -4.62
CA ARG A 446 31.77 61.16 -5.42
C ARG A 446 33.07 61.40 -4.65
N ASN A 447 33.09 62.36 -3.73
CA ASN A 447 34.26 62.66 -2.91
C ASN A 447 34.47 61.57 -1.85
N GLU A 448 33.41 61.18 -1.14
CA GLU A 448 33.48 60.08 -0.16
C GLU A 448 33.88 58.75 -0.82
N GLY A 449 33.40 58.47 -2.03
CA GLY A 449 33.83 57.29 -2.80
C GLY A 449 35.33 57.31 -3.14
N LYS A 450 35.89 58.47 -3.48
CA LYS A 450 37.34 58.63 -3.72
C LYS A 450 38.15 58.53 -2.43
N ASP A 451 37.68 59.14 -1.36
CA ASP A 451 38.34 59.11 -0.06
C ASP A 451 38.37 57.69 0.51
N LEU A 452 37.27 56.95 0.37
CA LEU A 452 37.18 55.54 0.73
C LEU A 452 38.17 54.69 -0.08
N LEU A 453 38.29 54.92 -1.40
CA LEU A 453 39.31 54.24 -2.22
C LEU A 453 40.74 54.53 -1.77
N ALA A 454 41.03 55.78 -1.42
CA ALA A 454 42.34 56.19 -0.93
C ALA A 454 42.66 55.53 0.41
N TYR A 455 41.69 55.48 1.33
CA TYR A 455 41.81 54.82 2.62
C TYR A 455 42.08 53.31 2.49
N ILE A 456 41.28 52.59 1.70
CA ILE A 456 41.45 51.13 1.51
C ILE A 456 42.85 50.78 0.96
N LYS A 457 43.38 51.62 0.07
CA LYS A 457 44.70 51.42 -0.56
C LYS A 457 45.87 51.88 0.33
N GLY A 458 45.61 52.40 1.53
CA GLY A 458 46.64 52.94 2.42
C GLY A 458 47.29 54.23 1.91
N LEU A 459 46.57 55.00 1.07
CA LEU A 459 47.02 56.28 0.53
C LEU A 459 46.54 57.49 1.35
N SER A 460 45.70 57.25 2.36
CA SER A 460 45.15 58.27 3.26
C SER A 460 44.93 57.66 4.65
N ASP A 461 45.27 58.41 5.70
CA ASP A 461 45.00 58.07 7.11
C ASP A 461 43.63 58.61 7.60
N GLY A 462 42.90 59.31 6.73
CA GLY A 462 41.57 59.85 7.07
C GLY A 462 40.53 58.74 7.15
N LEU A 463 39.77 58.69 8.25
CA LEU A 463 38.70 57.71 8.46
C LEU A 463 37.60 57.85 7.37
N PRO A 464 37.13 56.74 6.78
CA PRO A 464 36.08 56.77 5.77
C PRO A 464 34.73 57.17 6.39
N SER A 465 33.83 57.74 5.57
CA SER A 465 32.49 58.15 6.01
C SER A 465 31.52 56.98 6.24
N ILE A 466 31.96 55.74 5.97
CA ILE A 466 31.23 54.51 6.23
C ILE A 466 32.10 53.52 6.99
N GLU A 467 31.47 52.70 7.81
CA GLU A 467 32.16 51.66 8.55
C GLU A 467 32.48 50.47 7.65
N ILE A 468 33.76 50.11 7.61
CA ILE A 468 34.26 48.93 6.92
C ILE A 468 34.99 48.02 7.90
N ILE A 469 34.77 46.72 7.76
CA ILE A 469 35.37 45.69 8.62
C ILE A 469 36.32 44.81 7.80
N ARG A 470 37.42 44.42 8.43
CA ARG A 470 38.37 43.44 7.90
C ARG A 470 38.77 42.45 8.97
N ASN A 471 38.33 41.21 8.81
CA ASN A 471 38.67 40.09 9.67
C ASN A 471 38.82 38.81 8.82
N ASN A 472 39.11 37.66 9.45
CA ASN A 472 39.33 36.41 8.72
C ASN A 472 38.11 35.98 7.88
N GLU A 473 36.89 36.25 8.36
CA GLU A 473 35.65 35.90 7.67
C GLU A 473 35.41 36.79 6.45
N THR A 474 35.57 38.11 6.58
CA THR A 474 35.41 39.06 5.46
C THR A 474 36.47 38.82 4.38
N MET A 475 37.71 38.55 4.78
CA MET A 475 38.80 38.22 3.85
C MET A 475 38.49 36.93 3.06
N TRP A 476 38.00 35.88 3.72
CA TRP A 476 37.62 34.64 3.02
C TRP A 476 36.37 34.81 2.14
N SER A 477 35.38 35.55 2.62
CA SER A 477 34.17 35.88 1.86
C SER A 477 34.51 36.63 0.57
N ALA A 478 35.38 37.65 0.66
CA ALA A 478 35.86 38.41 -0.50
C ALA A 478 36.62 37.52 -1.50
N TYR A 479 37.53 36.67 -1.02
CA TYR A 479 38.31 35.77 -1.88
C TYR A 479 37.43 34.81 -2.71
N LYS A 480 36.34 34.29 -2.11
CA LYS A 480 35.39 33.42 -2.83
C LYS A 480 34.63 34.15 -3.95
N LYS A 481 34.32 35.44 -3.76
CA LYS A 481 33.58 36.26 -4.73
C LYS A 481 34.43 36.67 -5.93
N LEU A 482 35.76 36.69 -5.80
CA LEU A 482 36.69 37.07 -6.86
C LEU A 482 36.89 35.98 -7.93
N ALA A 483 37.11 36.42 -9.17
CA ALA A 483 37.52 35.56 -10.27
C ALA A 483 38.94 35.02 -10.06
N LYS A 484 39.29 33.91 -10.74
CA LYS A 484 40.57 33.19 -10.51
C LYS A 484 41.80 34.06 -10.75
N ASP A 485 41.77 34.92 -11.75
CA ASP A 485 42.81 35.86 -12.11
C ASP A 485 42.95 37.01 -11.10
N GLU A 486 41.85 37.43 -10.46
CA GLU A 486 41.83 38.50 -9.46
C GLU A 486 42.25 38.03 -8.06
N ARG A 487 42.11 36.74 -7.76
CA ARG A 487 42.53 36.12 -6.49
C ARG A 487 44.03 36.25 -6.22
N ILE A 488 44.85 36.23 -7.27
CA ILE A 488 46.30 36.43 -7.14
C ILE A 488 46.59 37.87 -6.67
N GLN A 489 45.87 38.85 -7.23
CA GLN A 489 46.00 40.24 -6.82
C GLN A 489 45.51 40.46 -5.38
N PHE A 490 44.42 39.80 -4.99
CA PHE A 490 43.97 39.78 -3.60
C PHE A 490 45.04 39.24 -2.65
N GLU A 491 45.65 38.10 -2.96
CA GLU A 491 46.68 37.49 -2.12
C GLU A 491 47.86 38.44 -1.92
N HIS A 492 48.30 39.11 -2.98
CA HIS A 492 49.38 40.10 -2.89
C HIS A 492 48.99 41.32 -2.04
N ASN A 493 47.74 41.81 -2.14
CA ASN A 493 47.28 42.97 -1.38
C ASN A 493 47.04 42.67 0.09
N VAL A 494 46.54 41.47 0.40
CA VAL A 494 46.09 41.09 1.75
C VAL A 494 47.19 40.36 2.52
N PHE A 495 48.04 39.59 1.83
CA PHE A 495 49.12 38.77 2.39
C PHE A 495 50.44 38.98 1.61
N PRO A 496 51.07 40.17 1.71
CA PRO A 496 52.21 40.53 0.87
C PRO A 496 53.48 39.69 1.10
N GLU A 497 53.60 39.03 2.25
CA GLU A 497 54.78 38.24 2.61
C GLU A 497 54.54 36.73 2.44
N VAL A 498 53.64 36.17 3.26
CA VAL A 498 53.34 34.73 3.29
C VAL A 498 51.85 34.52 3.57
N LEU A 499 51.25 33.54 2.89
CA LEU A 499 49.86 33.14 3.14
C LEU A 499 49.71 32.51 4.54
N PRO A 500 48.79 33.02 5.37
CA PRO A 500 48.49 32.39 6.66
C PRO A 500 47.95 30.97 6.51
N LEU A 501 48.32 30.07 7.43
CA LEU A 501 47.94 28.66 7.39
C LEU A 501 46.42 28.45 7.34
N TRP A 502 45.65 29.25 8.07
CA TRP A 502 44.18 29.19 8.07
C TRP A 502 43.61 29.51 6.68
N PHE A 503 44.18 30.50 5.99
CA PHE A 503 43.73 30.92 4.66
C PHE A 503 44.17 29.93 3.59
N ALA A 504 45.42 29.47 3.64
CA ALA A 504 45.95 28.47 2.73
C ALA A 504 45.14 27.17 2.77
N SER A 505 44.75 26.71 3.97
CA SER A 505 43.92 25.52 4.15
C SER A 505 42.54 25.64 3.50
N LEU A 506 41.92 26.82 3.56
CA LEU A 506 40.63 27.08 2.94
C LEU A 506 40.76 27.24 1.41
N LYS A 507 41.80 27.93 0.95
CA LYS A 507 42.12 28.10 -0.47
C LYS A 507 42.28 26.75 -1.18
N PHE A 508 43.09 25.83 -0.63
CA PHE A 508 43.29 24.51 -1.25
C PHE A 508 42.00 23.70 -1.35
N LYS A 509 41.14 23.76 -0.32
CA LYS A 509 39.82 23.10 -0.36
C LYS A 509 38.94 23.67 -1.47
N LEU A 510 38.90 24.99 -1.61
CA LEU A 510 38.13 25.65 -2.67
C LEU A 510 38.64 25.23 -4.06
N GLU A 511 39.95 25.29 -4.29
CA GLU A 511 40.57 24.89 -5.55
C GLU A 511 40.30 23.41 -5.89
N GLU A 512 40.33 22.53 -4.89
CA GLU A 512 40.00 21.11 -5.06
C GLU A 512 38.53 20.93 -5.46
N THR A 513 37.59 21.64 -4.81
CA THR A 513 36.16 21.58 -5.16
C THR A 513 35.89 22.09 -6.57
N GLU A 514 36.52 23.20 -6.97
CA GLU A 514 36.40 23.76 -8.31
C GLU A 514 37.00 22.81 -9.37
N HIS A 515 38.16 22.19 -9.08
CA HIS A 515 38.77 21.21 -9.98
C HIS A 515 37.88 19.96 -10.15
N ARG A 516 37.27 19.46 -9.06
CA ARG A 516 36.32 18.34 -9.11
C ARG A 516 35.07 18.70 -9.93
N ALA A 517 34.55 19.92 -9.77
CA ALA A 517 33.41 20.42 -10.55
C ALA A 517 33.74 20.51 -12.04
N GLN A 518 34.89 21.07 -12.41
CA GLN A 518 35.36 21.12 -13.80
C GLN A 518 35.55 19.73 -14.41
N LYS A 519 36.04 18.75 -13.64
CA LYS A 519 36.17 17.36 -14.10
C LYS A 519 34.81 16.70 -14.35
N LYS A 520 33.80 16.99 -13.52
CA LYS A 520 32.42 16.52 -13.70
C LYS A 520 31.73 17.18 -14.91
N GLN A 521 31.99 18.45 -15.16
CA GLN A 521 31.45 19.15 -16.31
C GLN A 521 32.04 18.62 -17.62
N ARG A 522 33.37 18.45 -17.68
CA ARG A 522 34.06 17.82 -18.82
C ARG A 522 33.64 16.38 -19.09
N SER A 523 33.24 15.63 -18.06
CA SER A 523 32.73 14.26 -18.24
C SER A 523 31.28 14.22 -18.71
N LYS A 524 30.44 15.21 -18.33
CA LYS A 524 29.11 15.41 -18.90
C LYS A 524 29.19 15.81 -20.37
N GLU A 525 30.02 16.79 -20.73
CA GLU A 525 30.23 17.21 -22.12
C GLU A 525 30.74 16.06 -23.01
N LYS A 526 31.62 15.19 -22.48
CA LYS A 526 32.06 13.96 -23.17
C LYS A 526 30.97 12.90 -23.33
N LYS A 527 29.99 12.84 -22.41
CA LYS A 527 28.85 11.92 -22.51
C LYS A 527 27.83 12.46 -23.51
N GLU A 528 27.53 13.75 -23.49
CA GLU A 528 26.61 14.40 -24.42
C GLU A 528 27.12 14.32 -25.87
N SER A 529 28.42 14.60 -26.10
CA SER A 529 29.05 14.42 -27.41
C SER A 529 29.14 12.95 -27.89
N LYS A 530 29.02 11.97 -26.99
CA LYS A 530 28.93 10.54 -27.33
C LYS A 530 27.49 10.15 -27.71
N VAL A 531 26.50 10.64 -26.97
CA VAL A 531 25.07 10.46 -27.28
C VAL A 531 24.71 11.09 -28.63
N GLU A 532 25.28 12.25 -28.95
CA GLU A 532 25.06 12.93 -30.24
C GLU A 532 25.71 12.20 -31.44
N ARG A 533 26.80 11.44 -31.22
CA ARG A 533 27.40 10.57 -32.23
C ARG A 533 26.58 9.28 -32.42
N ASP A 534 26.09 8.70 -31.33
CA ASP A 534 25.29 7.48 -31.37
C ASP A 534 23.91 7.73 -32.02
N SER A 535 23.29 8.89 -31.80
CA SER A 535 22.03 9.27 -32.47
C SER A 535 22.17 9.52 -33.97
N LYS A 536 23.28 10.12 -34.43
CA LYS A 536 23.61 10.20 -35.88
C LYS A 536 23.89 8.85 -36.52
N SER A 537 24.36 7.86 -35.75
CA SER A 537 24.56 6.49 -36.25
C SER A 537 23.24 5.71 -36.42
N LEU A 538 22.22 6.06 -35.62
CA LEU A 538 20.89 5.44 -35.64
C LEU A 538 20.00 6.01 -36.76
N SER A 539 20.09 7.31 -37.08
CA SER A 539 19.34 7.88 -38.21
C SER A 539 19.83 7.37 -39.57
N ASN A 540 21.13 7.02 -39.70
CA ASN A 540 21.66 6.44 -40.95
C ASN A 540 21.27 4.97 -41.16
N LYS A 541 20.70 4.29 -40.16
CA LYS A 541 20.25 2.89 -40.29
C LYS A 541 18.77 2.74 -40.68
N THR A 542 17.97 3.79 -40.53
CA THR A 542 16.53 3.74 -40.83
C THR A 542 16.20 3.95 -42.31
N ASP A 543 17.12 4.53 -43.08
CA ASP A 543 16.92 4.80 -44.52
C ASP A 543 17.34 3.65 -45.47
N VAL A 544 17.80 2.50 -44.96
CA VAL A 544 18.34 1.40 -45.81
C VAL A 544 17.49 0.12 -45.82
N GLN A 545 16.33 0.07 -45.14
CA GLN A 545 15.49 -1.15 -45.08
C GLN A 545 14.07 -1.02 -45.66
N GLN A 546 13.85 -0.04 -46.55
CA GLN A 546 12.69 -0.05 -47.46
C GLN A 546 13.16 -0.09 -48.91
N MET A 547 13.69 -1.22 -49.38
CA MET A 547 13.58 -1.64 -50.80
C MET A 547 13.89 -3.14 -50.94
N GLY A 548 12.90 -3.86 -51.48
CA GLY A 548 13.07 -5.12 -52.21
C GLY A 548 13.07 -6.39 -51.37
N PHE A 549 12.05 -7.24 -51.51
CA PHE A 549 12.05 -8.24 -52.58
C PHE A 549 10.67 -8.91 -52.68
N ASP A 550 10.12 -8.88 -53.90
CA ASP A 550 9.04 -9.73 -54.38
C ASP A 550 9.46 -11.21 -54.33
N PHE A 551 8.58 -12.09 -53.85
CA PHE A 551 8.15 -13.36 -54.46
C PHE A 551 6.98 -13.97 -53.66
#